data_AF-F4GHC2-F1
#
_entry.id   AF-F4GHC2-F1
#
_cell.length_a   1.000
_cell.length_b   1.000
_cell.length_c   1.000
_cell.angle_alpha   90.00
_cell.angle_beta   90.00
_cell.angle_gamma   90.00
#
_symmetry.space_group_name_H-M   'P 1'
#
loop_
_entity.id
_entity.type
_entity.pdbx_description
1 polymer ?
#
loop_
_entity_poly.entity_id
_entity_poly.type
_entity_poly.pdbx_seq_one_letter_code
_entity_poly.pdbx_strand_id
1 'polypeptide(L)'
;MSMSLYLSPAWEEDLNHRVRQYVALKEKHSLSMQEQIHMERLLDRLKENLMEFLYQYPVYHRLIDSEDAGEFLDFCLPGIQGMLDSYRYAWVPFDKYLKIIVKRRRDTWLRSRKKTIQEERCILTYEPIRGITGIPAYKKGHEEGEEPEILDDVPDVFDIVAMQKESDIILRLDATSPTKLIRKKHRNRQSAFTLDARYRNPEKGIPPEVLFSEISWYPATFHITAARRACLADLHRLNPAAYRLCLYLTSPLHRRRILMLMMTSPDRLEPHDIEFMAALFDVDVALLEELLWHARKLQVKQQRNRESLEINRNTHWIRMVMLQEQENLYGMSETDEKMKASIVLEHQKEAAYKRRLHDLKHMQSRLSHSNIAHMLKIPHGTVCSGIHYGKALIQRCLYPDMDDV
;
A
#
# COMPACT_ATOMS: atom_id res chain seq x y z
N MET A 1 42.84 -20.59 12.16
CA MET A 1 42.37 -21.70 11.31
C MET A 1 41.29 -21.16 10.40
N SER A 2 41.58 -20.84 9.13
CA SER A 2 40.51 -20.49 8.18
C SER A 2 39.79 -21.79 7.82
N MET A 3 38.64 -22.01 8.45
CA MET A 3 37.68 -23.01 8.00
C MET A 3 37.15 -22.51 6.65
N SER A 4 37.84 -22.90 5.58
CA SER A 4 37.29 -22.83 4.23
C SER A 4 36.19 -23.88 4.15
N LEU A 5 35.03 -23.54 4.71
CA LEU A 5 33.76 -24.23 4.51
C LEU A 5 33.36 -23.97 3.06
N TYR A 6 33.97 -24.73 2.15
CA TYR A 6 33.39 -24.90 0.83
C TYR A 6 31.99 -25.45 1.04
N LEU A 7 30.99 -24.80 0.46
CA LEU A 7 29.73 -25.46 0.12
C LEU A 7 30.11 -26.59 -0.84
N SER A 8 30.44 -27.75 -0.26
CA SER A 8 30.88 -28.91 -1.01
C SER A 8 29.80 -29.25 -2.03
N PRO A 9 30.14 -29.66 -3.26
CA PRO A 9 29.15 -30.17 -4.21
C PRO A 9 28.20 -31.21 -3.60
N ALA A 10 28.69 -31.99 -2.63
CA ALA A 10 27.90 -32.95 -1.86
C ALA A 10 26.75 -32.31 -1.06
N TRP A 11 26.95 -31.09 -0.54
CA TRP A 11 25.91 -30.34 0.16
C TRP A 11 24.81 -29.87 -0.79
N GLU A 12 25.16 -29.43 -2.00
CA GLU A 12 24.18 -28.99 -3.01
C GLU A 12 23.30 -30.16 -3.48
N GLU A 13 23.89 -31.34 -3.71
CA GLU A 13 23.16 -32.54 -4.10
C GLU A 13 22.20 -33.03 -3.00
N ASP A 14 22.65 -33.06 -1.75
CA ASP A 14 21.83 -33.45 -0.60
C ASP A 14 20.64 -32.49 -0.39
N LEU A 15 20.88 -31.18 -0.48
CA LEU A 15 19.81 -30.18 -0.36
C LEU A 15 18.76 -30.35 -1.46
N ASN A 16 19.20 -30.52 -2.70
CA ASN A 16 18.32 -30.73 -3.85
C ASN A 16 17.45 -31.98 -3.68
N HIS A 17 18.04 -33.07 -3.20
CA HIS A 17 17.32 -34.31 -2.95
C HIS A 17 16.27 -34.16 -1.84
N ARG A 18 16.63 -33.53 -0.71
CA ARG A 18 15.71 -33.29 0.41
C ARG A 18 14.51 -32.41 0.02
N VAL A 19 14.74 -31.36 -0.77
CA VAL A 19 13.63 -30.50 -1.23
C VAL A 19 12.68 -31.27 -2.15
N ARG A 20 13.19 -32.12 -3.04
CA ARG A 20 12.34 -32.97 -3.89
C ARG A 20 11.49 -33.92 -3.05
N GLN A 21 12.07 -34.53 -2.01
CA GLN A 21 11.30 -35.37 -1.08
C GLN A 21 10.21 -34.58 -0.36
N TYR A 22 10.52 -33.38 0.12
CA TYR A 22 9.56 -32.51 0.80
C TYR A 22 8.40 -32.11 -0.13
N VAL A 23 8.70 -31.68 -1.36
CA VAL A 23 7.68 -31.30 -2.35
C VAL A 23 6.81 -32.51 -2.71
N ALA A 24 7.40 -33.68 -2.93
CA ALA A 24 6.66 -34.90 -3.24
C ALA A 24 5.73 -35.33 -2.10
N LEU A 25 6.15 -35.19 -0.84
CA LEU A 25 5.28 -35.44 0.31
C LEU A 25 4.16 -34.41 0.42
N LYS A 26 4.47 -33.13 0.20
CA LYS A 26 3.50 -32.03 0.28
C LYS A 26 2.39 -32.13 -0.77
N GLU A 27 2.69 -32.68 -1.95
CA GLU A 27 1.72 -32.85 -3.04
C GLU A 27 0.77 -34.05 -2.84
N LYS A 28 1.06 -34.97 -1.91
CA LYS A 28 0.15 -36.08 -1.60
C LYS A 28 -1.11 -35.59 -0.89
N HIS A 29 -2.28 -35.92 -1.46
CA HIS A 29 -3.59 -35.58 -0.89
C HIS A 29 -3.89 -36.26 0.45
N SER A 30 -3.21 -37.35 0.78
CA SER A 30 -3.40 -38.08 2.04
C SER A 30 -2.06 -38.68 2.46
N LEU A 31 -1.53 -38.21 3.59
CA LEU A 31 -0.29 -38.68 4.19
C LEU A 31 -0.62 -39.57 5.39
N SER A 32 0.09 -40.69 5.53
CA SER A 32 0.08 -41.46 6.77
C SER A 32 0.71 -40.64 7.92
N MET A 33 0.39 -40.99 9.17
CA MET A 33 0.97 -40.34 10.35
C MET A 33 2.51 -40.35 10.34
N GLN A 34 3.12 -41.46 9.88
CA GLN A 34 4.57 -41.57 9.76
C GLN A 34 5.15 -40.63 8.69
N GLU A 35 4.45 -40.46 7.56
CA GLU A 35 4.86 -39.52 6.52
C GLU A 35 4.71 -38.06 6.96
N GLN A 36 3.70 -37.73 7.76
CA GLN A 36 3.54 -36.40 8.36
C GLN A 36 4.71 -36.06 9.28
N ILE A 37 5.04 -36.95 10.23
CA ILE A 37 6.20 -36.79 11.12
C ILE A 37 7.50 -36.67 10.31
N HIS A 38 7.65 -37.47 9.25
CA HIS A 38 8.81 -37.39 8.38
C HIS A 38 8.90 -36.06 7.63
N MET A 39 7.78 -35.56 7.09
CA MET A 39 7.69 -34.29 6.39
C MET A 39 8.05 -33.11 7.30
N GLU A 40 7.56 -33.11 8.54
CA GLU A 40 7.90 -32.09 9.55
C GLU A 40 9.39 -32.08 9.86
N ARG A 41 9.97 -33.24 10.15
CA ARG A 41 11.42 -33.38 10.40
C ARG A 41 12.26 -32.94 9.20
N LEU A 42 11.78 -33.22 7.99
CA LEU A 42 12.44 -32.82 6.76
C LEU A 42 12.36 -31.30 6.57
N LEU A 43 11.22 -30.69 6.88
CA LEU A 43 11.03 -29.24 6.82
C LEU A 43 11.96 -28.52 7.80
N ASP A 44 12.07 -28.99 9.03
CA ASP A 44 12.95 -28.38 10.04
C ASP A 44 14.41 -28.40 9.59
N ARG A 45 14.89 -29.55 9.09
CA ARG A 45 16.25 -29.67 8.52
C ARG A 45 16.45 -28.80 7.29
N LEU A 46 15.44 -28.65 6.44
CA LEU A 46 15.51 -27.77 5.28
C LEU A 46 15.61 -26.30 5.70
N LYS A 47 14.90 -25.88 6.75
CA LYS A 47 15.02 -24.54 7.33
C LYS A 47 16.42 -24.29 7.89
N GLU A 48 16.98 -25.24 8.62
CA GLU A 48 18.37 -25.17 9.12
C GLU A 48 19.37 -25.00 7.97
N ASN A 49 19.31 -25.86 6.96
CA ASN A 49 20.18 -25.77 5.78
C ASN A 49 19.99 -24.43 5.02
N LEU A 50 18.75 -23.93 4.96
CA LEU A 50 18.45 -22.64 4.33
C LEU A 50 19.02 -21.47 5.10
N MET A 51 18.93 -21.47 6.42
CA MET A 51 19.54 -20.43 7.27
C MET A 51 21.06 -20.41 7.08
N GLU A 52 21.69 -21.58 7.11
CA GLU A 52 23.14 -21.70 6.85
C GLU A 52 23.51 -21.17 5.46
N PHE A 53 22.75 -21.55 4.42
CA PHE A 53 22.98 -21.05 3.07
C PHE A 53 22.78 -19.53 2.95
N LEU A 54 21.70 -19.00 3.54
CA LEU A 54 21.38 -17.58 3.52
C LEU A 54 22.43 -16.73 4.24
N TYR A 55 23.13 -17.31 5.21
CA TYR A 55 24.24 -16.66 5.91
C TYR A 55 25.55 -16.77 5.12
N GLN A 56 25.95 -17.98 4.70
CA GLN A 56 27.26 -18.22 4.10
C GLN A 56 27.37 -17.73 2.66
N TYR A 57 26.34 -17.96 1.82
CA TYR A 57 26.40 -17.70 0.39
C TYR A 57 26.65 -16.21 0.05
N PRO A 58 25.93 -15.23 0.65
CA PRO A 58 26.19 -13.81 0.37
C PRO A 58 27.59 -13.39 0.79
N VAL A 59 28.07 -13.85 1.95
CA VAL A 59 29.41 -13.49 2.47
C VAL A 59 30.49 -14.07 1.57
N TYR A 60 30.38 -15.36 1.23
CA TYR A 60 31.35 -16.06 0.38
C TYR A 60 31.50 -15.38 -1.00
N HIS A 61 30.38 -15.00 -1.61
CA HIS A 61 30.38 -14.32 -2.91
C HIS A 61 30.56 -12.80 -2.82
N ARG A 62 30.90 -12.26 -1.63
CA ARG A 62 31.09 -10.83 -1.37
C ARG A 62 29.89 -9.98 -1.83
N LEU A 63 28.70 -10.52 -1.67
CA LEU A 63 27.45 -9.83 -1.95
C LEU A 63 27.04 -8.91 -0.79
N ILE A 64 27.48 -9.25 0.43
CA ILE A 64 27.24 -8.56 1.69
C ILE A 64 28.51 -8.73 2.55
N ASP A 65 28.82 -7.73 3.38
CA ASP A 65 29.94 -7.80 4.33
C ASP A 65 29.65 -8.83 5.42
N SER A 66 30.69 -9.45 5.99
CA SER A 66 30.51 -10.51 6.99
C SER A 66 29.83 -10.01 8.27
N GLU A 67 30.04 -8.74 8.63
CA GLU A 67 29.43 -8.08 9.79
C GLU A 67 27.92 -7.93 9.63
N ASP A 68 27.46 -7.79 8.38
CA ASP A 68 26.06 -7.58 8.03
C ASP A 68 25.28 -8.89 7.79
N ALA A 69 25.96 -10.03 7.80
CA ALA A 69 25.37 -11.31 7.45
C ALA A 69 24.27 -11.75 8.42
N GLY A 70 24.41 -11.40 9.71
CA GLY A 70 23.39 -11.66 10.73
C GLY A 70 22.10 -10.87 10.46
N GLU A 71 22.22 -9.55 10.28
CA GLU A 71 21.08 -8.67 9.99
C GLU A 71 20.36 -9.09 8.69
N PHE A 72 21.13 -9.49 7.66
CA PHE A 72 20.57 -10.01 6.43
C PHE A 72 19.83 -11.34 6.62
N LEU A 73 20.36 -12.24 7.45
CA LEU A 73 19.68 -13.50 7.81
C LEU A 73 18.36 -13.22 8.50
N ASP A 74 18.34 -12.31 9.49
CA ASP A 74 17.13 -11.90 10.21
C ASP A 74 16.07 -11.35 9.27
N PHE A 75 16.48 -10.51 8.31
CA PHE A 75 15.59 -10.02 7.24
C PHE A 75 14.99 -11.16 6.40
N CYS A 76 15.70 -12.27 6.23
CA CYS A 76 15.26 -13.41 5.45
C CYS A 76 14.40 -14.41 6.21
N LEU A 77 14.53 -14.52 7.55
CA LEU A 77 13.87 -15.53 8.40
C LEU A 77 12.35 -15.65 8.15
N PRO A 78 11.56 -14.55 8.13
CA PRO A 78 10.12 -14.64 7.91
C PRO A 78 9.76 -15.21 6.53
N GLY A 79 10.68 -15.13 5.57
CA GLY A 79 10.48 -15.57 4.19
C GLY A 79 10.86 -17.02 3.90
N ILE A 80 11.55 -17.72 4.80
CA ILE A 80 12.14 -19.05 4.52
C ILE A 80 11.06 -20.06 4.10
N GLN A 81 9.95 -20.14 4.84
CA GLN A 81 8.84 -21.02 4.50
C GLN A 81 8.28 -20.70 3.10
N GLY A 82 8.14 -19.42 2.77
CA GLY A 82 7.69 -18.98 1.45
C GLY A 82 8.67 -19.33 0.33
N MET A 83 9.99 -19.37 0.59
CA MET A 83 10.99 -19.81 -0.39
C MET A 83 10.81 -21.30 -0.74
N LEU A 84 10.60 -22.14 0.28
CA LEU A 84 10.30 -23.57 0.09
C LEU A 84 8.98 -23.78 -0.64
N ASP A 85 7.92 -23.07 -0.22
CA ASP A 85 6.58 -23.27 -0.75
C ASP A 85 6.38 -22.70 -2.17
N SER A 86 7.18 -21.70 -2.55
CA SER A 86 7.15 -21.12 -3.90
C SER A 86 8.01 -21.86 -4.91
N TYR A 87 8.86 -22.79 -4.46
CA TYR A 87 9.62 -23.65 -5.34
C TYR A 87 8.70 -24.69 -6.00
N ARG A 88 8.40 -24.49 -7.28
CA ARG A 88 7.49 -25.33 -8.09
C ARG A 88 8.17 -25.96 -9.31
N TYR A 89 9.47 -25.74 -9.48
CA TYR A 89 10.15 -26.04 -10.73
C TYR A 89 10.97 -27.31 -10.59
N ALA A 90 10.38 -28.46 -10.93
CA ALA A 90 11.05 -29.76 -10.84
C ALA A 90 12.34 -29.86 -11.69
N TRP A 91 12.45 -29.03 -12.73
CA TRP A 91 13.58 -29.03 -13.67
C TRP A 91 14.73 -28.08 -13.29
N VAL A 92 14.58 -27.24 -12.27
CA VAL A 92 15.65 -26.34 -11.82
C VAL A 92 16.18 -26.85 -10.50
N PRO A 93 17.49 -27.11 -10.34
CA PRO A 93 18.07 -27.39 -9.04
C PRO A 93 17.71 -26.28 -8.02
N PHE A 94 17.26 -26.68 -6.84
CA PHE A 94 16.87 -25.80 -5.75
C PHE A 94 18.00 -24.84 -5.34
N ASP A 95 19.26 -25.28 -5.36
CA ASP A 95 20.41 -24.41 -5.09
C ASP A 95 20.47 -23.22 -6.07
N LYS A 96 20.23 -23.46 -7.37
CA LYS A 96 20.18 -22.40 -8.39
C LYS A 96 19.03 -21.44 -8.14
N TYR A 97 17.87 -21.97 -7.76
CA TYR A 97 16.73 -21.17 -7.34
C TYR A 97 17.07 -20.29 -6.12
N LEU A 98 17.74 -20.84 -5.11
CA LEU A 98 18.16 -20.09 -3.93
C LEU A 98 19.16 -18.99 -4.26
N LYS A 99 20.19 -19.27 -5.07
CA LYS A 99 21.17 -18.26 -5.52
C LYS A 99 20.49 -17.02 -6.11
N ILE A 100 19.40 -17.21 -6.86
CA ILE A 100 18.57 -16.13 -7.42
C ILE A 100 17.78 -15.40 -6.34
N ILE A 101 17.15 -16.13 -5.41
CA ILE A 101 16.39 -15.55 -4.29
C ILE A 101 17.29 -14.70 -3.40
N VAL A 102 18.50 -15.17 -3.08
CA VAL A 102 19.47 -14.44 -2.24
C VAL A 102 19.82 -13.08 -2.86
N LYS A 103 20.17 -13.06 -4.16
CA LYS A 103 20.48 -11.79 -4.85
C LYS A 103 19.33 -10.78 -4.77
N ARG A 104 18.09 -11.24 -4.94
CA ARG A 104 16.88 -10.40 -4.85
C ARG A 104 16.59 -9.91 -3.43
N ARG A 105 16.73 -10.80 -2.45
CA ARG A 105 16.53 -10.47 -1.03
C ARG A 105 17.57 -9.46 -0.59
N ARG A 106 18.84 -9.62 -0.97
CA ARG A 106 19.91 -8.64 -0.75
C ARG A 106 19.53 -7.27 -1.28
N ASP A 107 19.12 -7.15 -2.54
CA ASP A 107 18.77 -5.84 -3.13
C ASP A 107 17.59 -5.17 -2.43
N THR A 108 16.68 -5.95 -1.88
CA THR A 108 15.54 -5.44 -1.12
C THR A 108 15.98 -5.00 0.27
N TRP A 109 16.79 -5.82 0.95
CA TRP A 109 17.39 -5.50 2.25
C TRP A 109 18.26 -4.23 2.18
N LEU A 110 19.18 -4.11 1.21
CA LEU A 110 20.01 -2.91 1.04
C LEU A 110 19.19 -1.63 0.85
N ARG A 111 18.05 -1.71 0.16
CA ARG A 111 17.13 -0.57 0.01
C ARG A 111 16.41 -0.25 1.30
N SER A 112 15.98 -1.27 2.04
CA SER A 112 15.34 -1.11 3.36
C SER A 112 16.33 -0.48 4.33
N ARG A 113 17.55 -1.03 4.44
CA ARG A 113 18.60 -0.55 5.32
C ARG A 113 19.02 0.88 5.00
N LYS A 114 19.20 1.22 3.72
CA LYS A 114 19.48 2.61 3.31
C LYS A 114 18.37 3.57 3.74
N LYS A 115 17.11 3.12 3.69
CA LYS A 115 15.96 3.89 4.13
C LYS A 115 15.98 4.09 5.65
N THR A 116 16.20 3.02 6.42
CA THR A 116 16.32 3.07 7.88
C THR A 116 17.43 4.01 8.31
N ILE A 117 18.64 3.87 7.74
CA ILE A 117 19.78 4.77 8.00
C ILE A 117 19.43 6.22 7.65
N GLN A 118 18.65 6.45 6.59
CA GLN A 118 18.22 7.80 6.23
C GLN A 118 17.22 8.36 7.23
N GLU A 119 16.26 7.55 7.70
CA GLU A 119 15.27 7.92 8.71
C GLU A 119 15.96 8.22 10.06
N GLU A 120 16.85 7.35 10.51
CA GLU A 120 17.67 7.54 11.72
C GLU A 120 18.54 8.81 11.63
N ARG A 121 19.19 9.04 10.48
CA ARG A 121 19.94 10.28 10.25
C ARG A 121 19.05 11.52 10.27
N CYS A 122 17.83 11.44 9.77
CA CYS A 122 16.89 12.56 9.82
C CYS A 122 16.43 12.83 11.26
N ILE A 123 16.27 11.80 12.09
CA ILE A 123 15.88 11.92 13.50
C ILE A 123 17.02 12.57 14.31
N LEU A 124 18.27 12.14 14.12
CA LEU A 124 19.44 12.68 14.83
C LEU A 124 19.77 14.14 14.45
N THR A 125 19.32 14.63 13.29
CA THR A 125 19.46 16.05 12.92
C THR A 125 18.43 16.98 13.57
N TYR A 126 17.51 16.45 14.38
CA TYR A 126 16.51 17.27 15.08
C TYR A 126 17.03 17.73 16.45
N GLU A 127 18.05 18.59 16.47
CA GLU A 127 18.19 19.51 17.59
C GLU A 127 17.09 20.57 17.46
N PRO A 128 16.21 20.75 18.46
CA PRO A 128 15.27 21.85 18.44
C PRO A 128 16.07 23.15 18.60
N ILE A 129 16.43 23.78 17.48
CA ILE A 129 16.89 25.16 17.49
C ILE A 129 15.72 25.99 18.04
N ARG A 130 15.85 26.46 19.27
CA ARG A 130 14.94 27.46 19.83
C ARG A 130 14.98 28.69 18.93
N GLY A 131 13.97 28.83 18.08
CA GLY A 131 13.51 30.11 17.56
C GLY A 131 13.80 30.47 16.11
N ILE A 132 14.33 29.60 15.24
CA ILE A 132 14.53 29.97 13.82
C ILE A 132 14.26 28.79 12.87
N THR A 133 13.17 28.88 12.11
CA THR A 133 12.91 28.05 10.92
C THR A 133 13.72 28.59 9.74
N GLY A 134 14.68 27.81 9.24
CA GLY A 134 15.39 28.09 8.00
C GLY A 134 15.83 26.80 7.30
N ILE A 135 15.30 26.60 6.10
CA ILE A 135 15.72 25.74 4.97
C ILE A 135 16.84 24.70 5.26
N PRO A 136 16.64 23.40 4.97
CA PRO A 136 17.65 22.38 5.22
C PRO A 136 18.91 22.61 4.36
N ALA A 137 19.99 23.04 5.02
CA ALA A 137 21.33 23.03 4.44
C ALA A 137 21.96 21.66 4.72
N TYR A 138 22.18 20.86 3.67
CA TYR A 138 22.93 19.62 3.76
C TYR A 138 24.38 19.92 4.17
N LYS A 139 24.73 19.65 5.42
CA LYS A 139 26.14 19.57 5.85
C LYS A 139 26.51 18.11 6.11
N LYS A 140 27.70 17.76 5.62
CA LYS A 140 28.32 16.44 5.66
C LYS A 140 29.41 16.47 6.73
N GLY A 141 29.32 15.62 7.76
CA GLY A 141 30.46 15.21 8.58
C GLY A 141 30.18 15.03 10.08
N HIS A 142 30.56 13.83 10.58
CA HIS A 142 30.95 13.43 11.97
C HIS A 142 29.91 13.61 13.10
N GLU A 143 29.82 12.80 14.16
CA GLU A 143 30.49 11.59 14.67
C GLU A 143 29.55 10.94 15.73
N GLU A 144 29.92 9.75 16.21
CA GLU A 144 29.16 8.79 17.04
C GLU A 144 28.56 9.32 18.37
N GLY A 145 27.36 8.83 18.72
CA GLY A 145 26.71 9.02 20.02
C GLY A 145 25.51 8.07 20.21
N GLU A 146 25.43 7.44 21.38
CA GLU A 146 24.59 6.28 21.77
C GLU A 146 23.07 6.44 21.50
N GLU A 147 22.44 5.33 21.07
CA GLU A 147 21.01 5.19 20.74
C GLU A 147 20.10 5.23 22.00
N PRO A 148 18.98 5.98 21.99
CA PRO A 148 17.91 5.81 22.97
C PRO A 148 16.89 4.75 22.53
N GLU A 149 16.48 3.90 23.47
CA GLU A 149 15.43 2.87 23.31
C GLU A 149 14.08 3.47 22.88
N ILE A 150 13.47 2.85 21.87
CA ILE A 150 12.13 3.18 21.35
C ILE A 150 11.08 2.50 22.24
N LEU A 151 10.29 3.31 22.96
CA LEU A 151 9.06 2.88 23.65
C LEU A 151 7.89 2.91 22.66
N ASP A 152 7.11 1.83 22.62
CA ASP A 152 5.87 1.75 21.83
C ASP A 152 4.83 2.77 22.35
N ASP A 153 4.49 3.78 21.53
CA ASP A 153 3.48 4.80 21.83
C ASP A 153 2.08 4.17 21.90
N VAL A 154 1.63 3.85 23.12
CA VAL A 154 0.20 3.66 23.42
C VAL A 154 -0.45 5.04 23.46
N PRO A 155 -1.53 5.31 22.69
CA PRO A 155 -2.18 6.62 22.71
C PRO A 155 -2.59 6.99 24.13
N ASP A 156 -2.25 8.22 24.54
CA ASP A 156 -2.44 8.70 25.89
C ASP A 156 -3.95 8.70 26.22
N VAL A 157 -4.31 8.45 27.49
CA VAL A 157 -5.69 8.47 27.98
C VAL A 157 -6.37 9.81 27.64
N PHE A 158 -5.59 10.89 27.53
CA PHE A 158 -6.06 12.20 27.08
C PHE A 158 -6.56 12.22 25.62
N ASP A 159 -5.95 11.44 24.73
CA ASP A 159 -6.36 11.34 23.31
C ASP A 159 -7.73 10.64 23.19
N ILE A 160 -7.96 9.60 23.99
CA ILE A 160 -9.23 8.87 24.00
C ILE A 160 -10.40 9.78 24.41
N VAL A 161 -10.21 10.60 25.46
CA VAL A 161 -11.25 11.53 25.94
C VAL A 161 -11.50 12.65 24.93
N ALA A 162 -10.47 13.13 24.23
CA ALA A 162 -10.62 14.11 23.16
C ALA A 162 -11.43 13.55 21.99
N MET A 163 -11.14 12.32 21.55
CA MET A 163 -11.86 11.64 20.46
C MET A 163 -13.34 11.42 20.79
N GLN A 164 -13.67 11.07 22.05
CA GLN A 164 -15.06 10.92 22.49
C GLN A 164 -15.83 12.26 22.42
N LYS A 165 -15.21 13.34 22.88
CA LYS A 165 -15.83 14.68 22.82
C LYS A 165 -16.03 15.17 21.39
N GLU A 166 -15.10 14.85 20.49
CA GLU A 166 -15.23 15.17 19.07
C GLU A 166 -16.39 14.39 18.44
N SER A 167 -16.53 13.10 18.73
CA SER A 167 -17.65 12.26 18.28
C SER A 167 -19.01 12.83 18.73
N ASP A 168 -19.13 13.27 19.98
CA ASP A 168 -20.35 13.88 20.52
C ASP A 168 -20.73 15.18 19.79
N ILE A 169 -19.75 16.02 19.48
CA ILE A 169 -19.97 17.26 18.71
C ILE A 169 -20.46 16.94 17.31
N ILE A 170 -19.94 15.87 16.71
CA ILE A 170 -20.29 15.47 15.36
C ILE A 170 -21.71 14.91 15.30
N LEU A 171 -22.12 14.10 16.27
CA LEU A 171 -23.52 13.68 16.43
C LEU A 171 -24.46 14.88 16.58
N ARG A 172 -24.05 15.92 17.33
CA ARG A 172 -24.82 17.17 17.46
C ARG A 172 -24.82 18.00 16.16
N LEU A 173 -23.72 18.05 15.43
CA LEU A 173 -23.62 18.72 14.12
C LEU A 173 -24.53 18.04 13.09
N ASP A 174 -24.57 16.72 13.12
CA ASP A 174 -25.43 15.90 12.27
C ASP A 174 -26.91 16.08 12.65
N ALA A 175 -27.25 16.08 13.94
CA ALA A 175 -28.61 16.37 14.41
C ALA A 175 -29.10 17.78 14.03
N THR A 176 -28.17 18.72 13.89
CA THR A 176 -28.43 20.11 13.45
C THR A 176 -28.18 20.33 11.97
N SER A 177 -28.05 19.25 11.19
CA SER A 177 -27.86 19.25 9.74
C SER A 177 -29.00 20.02 9.02
N PRO A 178 -28.68 21.11 8.28
CA PRO A 178 -29.62 21.77 7.37
C PRO A 178 -30.34 20.77 6.45
N THR A 179 -29.57 19.87 5.84
CA THR A 179 -30.07 18.89 4.88
C THR A 179 -31.01 17.90 5.53
N LYS A 180 -30.71 17.38 6.73
CA LYS A 180 -31.63 16.48 7.46
C LYS A 180 -32.89 17.19 7.91
N LEU A 181 -32.81 18.45 8.34
CA LEU A 181 -34.00 19.21 8.75
C LEU A 181 -34.95 19.45 7.58
N ILE A 182 -34.43 19.77 6.40
CA ILE A 182 -35.26 19.98 5.21
C ILE A 182 -35.79 18.63 4.69
N ARG A 183 -34.97 17.58 4.67
CA ARG A 183 -35.41 16.22 4.34
C ARG A 183 -36.50 15.71 5.28
N LYS A 184 -36.44 16.03 6.59
CA LYS A 184 -37.50 15.68 7.55
C LYS A 184 -38.82 16.37 7.21
N LYS A 185 -38.80 17.61 6.70
CA LYS A 185 -40.00 18.31 6.19
C LYS A 185 -40.54 17.68 4.90
N HIS A 186 -39.68 17.13 4.06
CA HIS A 186 -40.08 16.48 2.80
C HIS A 186 -40.35 14.97 2.91
N ARG A 187 -40.12 14.36 4.09
CA ARG A 187 -40.17 12.91 4.35
C ARG A 187 -41.54 12.25 4.15
N ASN A 188 -42.61 13.02 3.95
CA ASN A 188 -43.90 12.47 3.49
C ASN A 188 -43.86 11.98 2.02
N ARG A 189 -42.77 12.19 1.29
CA ARG A 189 -42.49 11.50 0.02
C ARG A 189 -41.46 10.39 0.29
N GLN A 190 -41.97 9.20 0.56
CA GLN A 190 -41.26 8.00 0.96
C GLN A 190 -40.16 7.57 -0.03
N SER A 191 -38.90 7.55 0.43
CA SER A 191 -38.07 6.33 0.52
C SER A 191 -36.73 6.71 1.15
N ALA A 192 -36.15 5.82 1.96
CA ALA A 192 -34.72 5.92 2.27
C ALA A 192 -33.97 6.02 0.94
N PHE A 193 -33.14 7.05 0.78
CA PHE A 193 -32.48 7.38 -0.48
C PHE A 193 -31.32 6.41 -0.70
N THR A 194 -31.62 5.15 -0.99
CA THR A 194 -30.66 4.27 -1.66
C THR A 194 -30.51 4.76 -3.08
N LEU A 195 -29.29 4.81 -3.63
CA LEU A 195 -29.16 5.01 -5.08
C LEU A 195 -30.11 4.02 -5.77
N ASP A 196 -30.85 4.54 -6.75
CA ASP A 196 -31.72 3.72 -7.59
C ASP A 196 -30.93 2.48 -8.03
N ALA A 197 -31.53 1.30 -7.92
CA ALA A 197 -30.89 0.02 -8.20
C ALA A 197 -30.16 0.00 -9.55
N ARG A 198 -30.58 0.84 -10.50
CA ARG A 198 -29.93 1.07 -11.80
C ARG A 198 -28.49 1.59 -11.71
N TYR A 199 -28.12 2.27 -10.63
CA TYR A 199 -26.79 2.84 -10.40
C TYR A 199 -25.89 1.96 -9.52
N ARG A 200 -26.38 0.82 -9.02
CA ARG A 200 -25.57 -0.14 -8.24
C ARG A 200 -24.49 -0.86 -9.04
N ASN A 201 -24.44 -0.69 -10.36
CA ASN A 201 -23.33 -1.18 -11.16
C ASN A 201 -22.23 -0.10 -11.24
N PRO A 202 -21.06 -0.30 -10.60
CA PRO A 202 -19.96 0.67 -10.62
C PRO A 202 -19.45 0.99 -12.03
N GLU A 203 -19.63 0.08 -13.00
CA GLU A 203 -19.19 0.28 -14.38
C GLU A 203 -20.12 1.22 -15.16
N LYS A 204 -21.40 1.32 -14.77
CA LYS A 204 -22.32 2.28 -15.40
C LYS A 204 -22.05 3.70 -14.93
N GLY A 205 -21.43 3.87 -13.76
CA GLY A 205 -21.20 5.16 -13.12
C GLY A 205 -22.49 5.81 -12.63
N ILE A 206 -22.33 6.86 -11.83
CA ILE A 206 -23.43 7.67 -11.29
C ILE A 206 -23.42 8.98 -12.08
N PRO A 207 -24.54 9.35 -12.75
CA PRO A 207 -24.61 10.61 -13.46
C PRO A 207 -24.34 11.80 -12.53
N PRO A 208 -23.63 12.84 -12.99
CA PRO A 208 -23.26 13.98 -12.16
C PRO A 208 -24.51 14.69 -11.62
N GLU A 209 -25.60 14.70 -12.38
CA GLU A 209 -26.84 15.36 -11.99
C GLU A 209 -27.45 14.67 -10.77
N VAL A 210 -27.42 13.34 -10.71
CA VAL A 210 -27.95 12.55 -9.58
C VAL A 210 -27.05 12.72 -8.36
N LEU A 211 -25.73 12.57 -8.55
CA LEU A 211 -24.81 12.64 -7.42
C LEU A 211 -24.69 14.06 -6.85
N PHE A 212 -24.50 15.04 -7.73
CA PHE A 212 -24.28 16.41 -7.29
C PHE A 212 -25.57 17.13 -6.96
N SER A 213 -26.75 16.76 -7.48
CA SER A 213 -27.99 17.28 -6.90
C SER A 213 -28.11 16.89 -5.44
N GLU A 214 -27.70 15.68 -5.03
CA GLU A 214 -27.80 15.26 -3.64
C GLU A 214 -26.66 15.78 -2.75
N ILE A 215 -25.42 15.81 -3.26
CA ILE A 215 -24.25 16.23 -2.46
C ILE A 215 -24.04 17.75 -2.48
N SER A 216 -24.42 18.41 -3.58
CA SER A 216 -24.18 19.85 -3.78
C SER A 216 -25.38 20.71 -3.42
N TRP A 217 -26.54 20.11 -3.13
CA TRP A 217 -27.68 20.88 -2.67
C TRP A 217 -27.39 21.38 -1.26
N TYR A 218 -27.25 22.69 -1.17
CA TYR A 218 -27.19 23.41 0.08
C TYR A 218 -27.97 24.68 -0.14
N PRO A 219 -28.90 25.04 0.76
CA PRO A 219 -29.71 26.22 0.54
C PRO A 219 -28.78 27.43 0.49
N ALA A 220 -28.82 28.19 -0.61
CA ALA A 220 -28.01 29.40 -0.79
C ALA A 220 -28.22 30.43 0.33
N THR A 221 -29.36 30.35 1.02
CA THR A 221 -29.78 31.22 2.12
C THR A 221 -30.07 30.44 3.41
N PHE A 222 -29.26 29.43 3.73
CA PHE A 222 -29.43 28.74 5.01
C PHE A 222 -28.93 29.59 6.18
N HIS A 223 -29.86 29.99 7.06
CA HIS A 223 -29.50 30.60 8.34
C HIS A 223 -28.99 29.53 9.31
N ILE A 224 -27.70 29.62 9.68
CA ILE A 224 -27.11 28.74 10.70
C ILE A 224 -27.89 28.92 12.01
N THR A 225 -28.54 27.85 12.46
CA THR A 225 -29.32 27.82 13.71
C THR A 225 -28.41 28.12 14.90
N ALA A 226 -28.97 28.64 16.00
CA ALA A 226 -28.21 28.88 17.23
C ALA A 226 -27.55 27.59 17.75
N ALA A 227 -28.25 26.46 17.67
CA ALA A 227 -27.71 25.15 18.04
C ALA A 227 -26.50 24.75 17.18
N ARG A 228 -26.57 24.92 15.85
CA ARG A 228 -25.44 24.62 14.96
C ARG A 228 -24.25 25.54 15.22
N ARG A 229 -24.48 26.83 15.50
CA ARG A 229 -23.41 27.77 15.90
C ARG A 229 -22.71 27.32 17.18
N ALA A 230 -23.47 26.88 18.19
CA ALA A 230 -22.88 26.36 19.43
C ALA A 230 -22.00 25.14 19.16
N CYS A 231 -22.46 24.19 18.33
CA CYS A 231 -21.67 23.02 17.97
C CYS A 231 -20.40 23.38 17.18
N LEU A 232 -20.49 24.34 16.26
CA LEU A 232 -19.32 24.83 15.51
C LEU A 232 -18.32 25.55 16.43
N ALA A 233 -18.79 26.27 17.46
CA ALA A 233 -17.92 26.89 18.45
C ALA A 233 -17.20 25.85 19.31
N ASP A 234 -17.91 24.78 19.70
CA ASP A 234 -17.31 23.63 20.40
C ASP A 234 -16.26 22.95 19.50
N LEU A 235 -16.58 22.72 18.22
CA LEU A 235 -15.65 22.14 17.24
C LEU A 235 -14.43 23.03 17.04
N HIS A 236 -14.58 24.36 16.96
CA HIS A 236 -13.46 25.27 16.80
C HIS A 236 -12.46 25.18 17.96
N ARG A 237 -12.95 24.95 19.18
CA ARG A 237 -12.11 24.82 20.38
C ARG A 237 -11.34 23.49 20.41
N LEU A 238 -11.97 22.39 19.99
CA LEU A 238 -11.34 21.06 20.02
C LEU A 238 -10.52 20.77 18.76
N ASN A 239 -11.07 21.06 17.59
CA ASN A 239 -10.45 20.80 16.29
C ASN A 239 -10.62 22.01 15.36
N PRO A 240 -9.74 23.04 15.48
CA PRO A 240 -9.84 24.25 14.69
C PRO A 240 -9.69 23.99 13.18
N ALA A 241 -8.96 22.94 12.78
CA ALA A 241 -8.83 22.55 11.38
C ALA A 241 -10.14 22.00 10.80
N ALA A 242 -10.81 21.10 11.52
CA ALA A 242 -12.13 20.59 11.12
C ALA A 242 -13.18 21.70 11.06
N TYR A 243 -13.14 22.65 12.01
CA TYR A 243 -13.99 23.84 11.96
C TYR A 243 -13.75 24.68 10.69
N ARG A 244 -12.48 25.01 10.37
CA ARG A 244 -12.14 25.74 9.13
C ARG A 244 -12.62 24.99 7.90
N LEU A 245 -12.41 23.68 7.85
CA LEU A 245 -12.88 22.84 6.76
C LEU A 245 -14.41 22.92 6.64
N CYS A 246 -15.14 22.82 7.74
CA CYS A 246 -16.60 22.96 7.75
C CYS A 246 -17.07 24.30 7.17
N LEU A 247 -16.35 25.40 7.43
CA LEU A 247 -16.67 26.71 6.83
C LEU A 247 -16.48 26.69 5.31
N TYR A 248 -15.38 26.12 4.81
CA TYR A 248 -15.16 26.02 3.37
C TYR A 248 -16.15 25.10 2.67
N LEU A 249 -16.59 24.04 3.34
CA LEU A 249 -17.54 23.06 2.82
C LEU A 249 -18.96 23.62 2.65
N THR A 250 -19.26 24.82 3.16
CA THR A 250 -20.50 25.54 2.78
C THR A 250 -20.59 25.72 1.26
N SER A 251 -19.45 25.92 0.59
CA SER A 251 -19.37 25.98 -0.87
C SER A 251 -19.55 24.58 -1.50
N PRO A 252 -20.51 24.40 -2.43
CA PRO A 252 -20.69 23.13 -3.12
C PRO A 252 -19.45 22.72 -3.93
N LEU A 253 -18.69 23.69 -4.44
CA LEU A 253 -17.45 23.44 -5.17
C LEU A 253 -16.40 22.76 -4.27
N HIS A 254 -16.24 23.22 -3.03
CA HIS A 254 -15.29 22.62 -2.09
C HIS A 254 -15.72 21.21 -1.66
N ARG A 255 -17.01 20.99 -1.43
CA ARG A 255 -17.54 19.64 -1.16
C ARG A 255 -17.19 18.66 -2.27
N ARG A 256 -17.42 19.03 -3.53
CA ARG A 256 -17.04 18.20 -4.69
C ARG A 256 -15.54 17.88 -4.70
N ARG A 257 -14.70 18.86 -4.40
CA ARG A 257 -13.23 18.71 -4.36
C ARG A 257 -12.79 17.72 -3.29
N ILE A 258 -13.30 17.85 -2.07
CA ILE A 258 -12.95 16.94 -0.97
C ILE A 258 -13.54 15.55 -1.20
N LEU A 259 -14.75 15.45 -1.74
CA LEU A 259 -15.33 14.17 -2.15
C LEU A 259 -14.43 13.43 -3.16
N MET A 260 -13.99 14.10 -4.22
CA MET A 260 -13.07 13.51 -5.20
C MET A 260 -11.74 13.09 -4.55
N LEU A 261 -11.25 13.85 -3.58
CA LEU A 261 -10.04 13.51 -2.83
C LEU A 261 -10.24 12.24 -1.98
N MET A 262 -11.35 12.13 -1.24
CA MET A 262 -11.69 10.94 -0.44
C MET A 262 -11.75 9.69 -1.33
N MET A 263 -12.32 9.81 -2.53
CA MET A 263 -12.44 8.70 -3.48
C MET A 263 -11.10 8.22 -4.05
N THR A 264 -9.99 8.96 -3.87
CA THR A 264 -8.67 8.48 -4.30
C THR A 264 -8.15 7.32 -3.46
N SER A 265 -8.52 7.27 -2.17
CA SER A 265 -8.05 6.26 -1.22
C SER A 265 -9.20 5.83 -0.28
N PRO A 266 -10.30 5.26 -0.83
CA PRO A 266 -11.48 4.91 -0.04
C PRO A 266 -11.22 3.76 0.94
N ASP A 267 -10.14 3.01 0.76
CA ASP A 267 -9.63 1.98 1.67
C ASP A 267 -9.10 2.53 3.01
N ARG A 268 -8.71 3.80 3.04
CA ARG A 268 -8.16 4.47 4.24
C ARG A 268 -9.22 5.09 5.13
N LEU A 269 -10.48 5.06 4.73
CA LEU A 269 -11.60 5.64 5.47
C LEU A 269 -12.29 4.54 6.26
N GLU A 270 -12.23 4.66 7.58
CA GLU A 270 -12.97 3.82 8.52
C GLU A 270 -14.43 4.27 8.60
N PRO A 271 -15.35 3.43 9.09
CA PRO A 271 -16.77 3.81 9.21
C PRO A 271 -16.98 5.11 10.00
N HIS A 272 -16.24 5.29 11.10
CA HIS A 272 -16.21 6.52 11.88
C HIS A 272 -15.86 7.75 11.03
N ASP A 273 -14.84 7.65 10.17
CA ASP A 273 -14.41 8.77 9.33
C ASP A 273 -15.49 9.13 8.30
N ILE A 274 -16.23 8.14 7.81
CA ILE A 274 -17.31 8.35 6.85
C ILE A 274 -18.48 9.07 7.51
N GLU A 275 -18.87 8.65 8.72
CA GLU A 275 -19.90 9.34 9.51
C GLU A 275 -19.49 10.78 9.81
N PHE A 276 -18.24 10.98 10.24
CA PHE A 276 -17.66 12.29 10.49
C PHE A 276 -17.69 13.19 9.25
N MET A 277 -17.21 12.68 8.12
CA MET A 277 -17.18 13.43 6.86
C MET A 277 -18.57 13.69 6.30
N ALA A 278 -19.52 12.76 6.49
CA ALA A 278 -20.93 12.96 6.11
C ALA A 278 -21.55 14.11 6.92
N ALA A 279 -21.29 14.17 8.23
CA ALA A 279 -21.75 15.27 9.08
C ALA A 279 -21.13 16.62 8.68
N LEU A 280 -19.83 16.63 8.35
CA LEU A 280 -19.15 17.82 7.85
C LEU A 280 -19.66 18.28 6.48
N PHE A 281 -19.93 17.34 5.58
CA PHE A 281 -20.46 17.61 4.23
C PHE A 281 -21.94 17.98 4.23
N ASP A 282 -22.63 17.71 5.34
CA ASP A 282 -24.07 17.79 5.45
C ASP A 282 -24.79 16.84 4.48
N VAL A 283 -24.24 15.63 4.31
CA VAL A 283 -24.70 14.60 3.36
C VAL A 283 -25.25 13.39 4.12
N ASP A 284 -26.09 12.60 3.46
CA ASP A 284 -26.54 11.33 4.03
C ASP A 284 -25.37 10.34 4.16
N VAL A 285 -25.22 9.72 5.34
CA VAL A 285 -24.15 8.75 5.59
C VAL A 285 -24.24 7.59 4.61
N ALA A 286 -25.44 7.02 4.40
CA ALA A 286 -25.61 5.86 3.53
C ALA A 286 -25.28 6.19 2.07
N LEU A 287 -25.60 7.41 1.62
CA LEU A 287 -25.22 7.87 0.28
C LEU A 287 -23.69 7.97 0.12
N LEU A 288 -23.00 8.53 1.12
CA LEU A 288 -21.54 8.66 1.10
C LEU A 288 -20.86 7.28 1.17
N GLU A 289 -21.34 6.40 2.03
CA GLU A 289 -20.89 5.01 2.12
C GLU A 289 -21.06 4.27 0.80
N GLU A 290 -22.23 4.38 0.15
CA GLU A 290 -22.49 3.73 -1.13
C GLU A 290 -21.53 4.22 -2.22
N LEU A 291 -21.28 5.54 -2.29
CA LEU A 291 -20.30 6.12 -3.22
C LEU A 291 -18.87 5.63 -2.96
N LEU A 292 -18.43 5.62 -1.70
CA LEU A 292 -17.09 5.17 -1.32
C LEU A 292 -16.92 3.66 -1.53
N TRP A 293 -17.98 2.88 -1.34
CA TRP A 293 -18.00 1.46 -1.65
C TRP A 293 -17.82 1.21 -3.16
N HIS A 294 -18.46 1.99 -4.03
CA HIS A 294 -18.22 1.93 -5.48
C HIS A 294 -16.76 2.26 -5.84
N ALA A 295 -16.20 3.30 -5.21
CA ALA A 295 -14.79 3.66 -5.38
C ALA A 295 -13.87 2.50 -4.94
N ARG A 296 -14.14 1.89 -3.77
CA ARG A 296 -13.38 0.76 -3.21
C ARG A 296 -13.44 -0.45 -4.13
N LYS A 297 -14.58 -0.77 -4.74
CA LYS A 297 -14.69 -1.85 -5.74
C LYS A 297 -13.81 -1.62 -6.96
N LEU A 298 -13.78 -0.40 -7.50
CA LEU A 298 -12.90 -0.07 -8.62
C LEU A 298 -11.42 -0.13 -8.21
N GLN A 299 -11.09 0.29 -6.99
CA GLN A 299 -9.74 0.21 -6.44
C GLN A 299 -9.29 -1.25 -6.30
N VAL A 300 -10.13 -2.15 -5.77
CA VAL A 300 -9.83 -3.58 -5.68
C VAL A 300 -9.59 -4.19 -7.06
N LYS A 301 -10.39 -3.81 -8.08
CA LYS A 301 -10.17 -4.26 -9.47
C LYS A 301 -8.82 -3.76 -10.01
N GLN A 302 -8.48 -2.49 -9.77
CA GLN A 302 -7.19 -1.90 -10.15
C GLN A 302 -6.02 -2.60 -9.45
N GLN A 303 -6.15 -2.91 -8.16
CA GLN A 303 -5.16 -3.60 -7.35
C GLN A 303 -4.94 -5.05 -7.84
N ARG A 304 -6.00 -5.79 -8.14
CA ARG A 304 -5.88 -7.15 -8.74
C ARG A 304 -5.20 -7.12 -10.10
N ASN A 305 -5.51 -6.13 -10.93
CA ASN A 305 -4.82 -5.96 -12.22
C ASN A 305 -3.33 -5.67 -12.01
N ARG A 306 -2.99 -4.84 -11.02
CA ARG A 306 -1.60 -4.58 -10.63
C ARG A 306 -0.88 -5.85 -10.18
N GLU A 307 -1.47 -6.59 -9.26
CA GLU A 307 -0.92 -7.86 -8.76
C GLU A 307 -0.73 -8.87 -9.89
N SER A 308 -1.69 -9.00 -10.80
CA SER A 308 -1.57 -9.84 -11.99
C SER A 308 -0.39 -9.43 -12.88
N LEU A 309 -0.22 -8.12 -13.10
CA LEU A 309 0.92 -7.60 -13.85
C LEU A 309 2.25 -7.84 -13.12
N GLU A 310 2.29 -7.71 -11.78
CA GLU A 310 3.49 -8.00 -10.97
C GLU A 310 3.86 -9.48 -11.01
N ILE A 311 2.88 -10.39 -10.92
CA ILE A 311 3.08 -11.84 -11.08
C ILE A 311 3.62 -12.13 -12.48
N ASN A 312 2.97 -11.61 -13.52
CA ASN A 312 3.40 -11.78 -14.91
C ASN A 312 4.83 -11.25 -15.14
N ARG A 313 5.16 -10.10 -14.53
CA ARG A 313 6.49 -9.52 -14.57
C ARG A 313 7.51 -10.48 -13.95
N ASN A 314 7.22 -10.97 -12.75
CA ASN A 314 8.12 -11.86 -12.02
C ASN A 314 8.35 -13.17 -12.79
N THR A 315 7.30 -13.74 -13.39
CA THR A 315 7.38 -14.95 -14.21
C THR A 315 8.24 -14.73 -15.46
N HIS A 316 8.04 -13.63 -16.19
CA HIS A 316 8.85 -13.33 -17.38
C HIS A 316 10.32 -13.10 -17.01
N TRP A 317 10.60 -12.37 -15.93
CA TRP A 317 11.98 -12.20 -15.46
C TRP A 317 12.64 -13.52 -15.09
N ILE A 318 11.94 -14.41 -14.38
CA ILE A 318 12.48 -15.73 -14.00
C ILE A 318 12.83 -16.52 -15.27
N ARG A 319 11.93 -16.50 -16.26
CA ARG A 319 12.17 -17.18 -17.54
C ARG A 319 13.40 -16.62 -18.27
N MET A 320 13.56 -15.30 -18.33
CA MET A 320 14.75 -14.67 -18.93
C MET A 320 16.04 -15.09 -18.24
N VAL A 321 16.07 -15.07 -16.90
CA VAL A 321 17.24 -15.48 -16.13
C VAL A 321 17.57 -16.96 -16.35
N MET A 322 16.55 -17.83 -16.41
CA MET A 322 16.75 -19.26 -16.66
C MET A 322 17.32 -19.53 -18.06
N LEU A 323 16.80 -18.84 -19.08
CA LEU A 323 17.31 -18.97 -20.46
C LEU A 323 18.76 -18.51 -20.55
N GLN A 324 19.11 -17.41 -19.90
CA GLN A 324 20.48 -16.88 -19.88
C GLN A 324 21.45 -17.81 -19.13
N GLU A 325 21.02 -18.40 -18.02
CA GLU A 325 21.84 -19.40 -17.30
C GLU A 325 22.03 -20.68 -18.14
N GLN A 326 20.99 -21.14 -18.84
CA GLN A 326 21.11 -22.29 -19.76
C GLN A 326 22.06 -21.99 -20.91
N GLU A 327 21.99 -20.80 -21.50
CA GLU A 327 22.92 -20.34 -22.54
C GLU A 327 24.38 -20.37 -22.04
N ASN A 328 24.62 -19.87 -20.82
CA ASN A 328 25.94 -19.89 -20.19
C ASN A 328 26.47 -21.30 -19.91
N LEU A 329 25.60 -22.23 -19.50
CA LEU A 329 25.98 -23.59 -19.11
C LEU A 329 26.30 -24.50 -20.29
N TYR A 330 25.51 -24.43 -21.36
CA TYR A 330 25.63 -25.38 -22.48
C TYR A 330 26.54 -24.90 -23.60
N GLY A 331 26.91 -23.62 -23.62
CA GLY A 331 27.67 -23.03 -24.73
C GLY A 331 26.89 -23.06 -26.05
N MET A 332 27.19 -22.12 -26.95
CA MET A 332 26.48 -21.98 -28.23
C MET A 332 26.62 -23.18 -29.20
N SER A 333 27.51 -24.13 -28.88
CA SER A 333 28.04 -25.14 -29.80
C SER A 333 27.07 -26.27 -30.15
N GLU A 334 26.10 -26.60 -29.28
CA GLU A 334 25.24 -27.78 -29.49
C GLU A 334 23.82 -27.58 -28.91
N THR A 335 23.36 -26.33 -28.87
CA THR A 335 22.02 -26.02 -28.36
C THR A 335 20.93 -26.39 -29.37
N ASP A 336 20.04 -27.28 -28.93
CA ASP A 336 18.78 -27.68 -29.58
C ASP A 336 18.09 -26.44 -30.20
N GLU A 337 17.77 -26.50 -31.50
CA GLU A 337 17.16 -25.37 -32.24
C GLU A 337 15.94 -24.79 -31.52
N LYS A 338 15.22 -25.64 -30.78
CA LYS A 338 14.08 -25.24 -29.94
C LYS A 338 14.47 -24.26 -28.84
N MET A 339 15.65 -24.38 -28.27
CA MET A 339 16.15 -23.48 -27.22
C MET A 339 16.55 -22.12 -27.83
N LYS A 340 17.24 -22.11 -28.97
CA LYS A 340 17.56 -20.88 -29.70
C LYS A 340 16.28 -20.12 -30.10
N ALA A 341 15.29 -20.84 -30.63
CA ALA A 341 13.98 -20.26 -30.95
C ALA A 341 13.27 -19.69 -29.71
N SER A 342 13.38 -20.34 -28.55
CA SER A 342 12.79 -19.87 -27.29
C SER A 342 13.45 -18.59 -26.76
N ILE A 343 14.78 -18.47 -26.90
CA ILE A 343 15.54 -17.27 -26.53
C ILE A 343 15.14 -16.09 -27.42
N VAL A 344 15.09 -16.29 -28.73
CA VAL A 344 14.68 -15.24 -29.69
C VAL A 344 13.24 -14.78 -29.41
N LEU A 345 12.32 -15.71 -29.17
CA LEU A 345 10.93 -15.40 -28.86
C LEU A 345 10.79 -14.59 -27.54
N GLU A 346 11.58 -14.88 -26.52
CA GLU A 346 11.55 -14.10 -25.28
C GLU A 346 12.21 -12.72 -25.42
N HIS A 347 13.29 -12.59 -26.20
CA HIS A 347 13.83 -11.27 -26.55
C HIS A 347 12.83 -10.41 -27.33
N GLN A 348 12.04 -11.00 -28.22
CA GLN A 348 10.95 -10.29 -28.90
C GLN A 348 9.88 -9.79 -27.92
N LYS A 349 9.63 -10.51 -26.82
CA LYS A 349 8.70 -10.11 -25.75
C LYS A 349 9.30 -9.08 -24.79
N GLU A 350 10.62 -8.91 -24.77
CA GLU A 350 11.32 -7.98 -23.87
C GLU A 350 10.83 -6.52 -24.03
N ALA A 351 10.56 -6.09 -25.26
CA ALA A 351 10.01 -4.75 -25.53
C ALA A 351 8.61 -4.57 -24.91
N ALA A 352 7.74 -5.57 -25.03
CA ALA A 352 6.42 -5.57 -24.40
C ALA A 352 6.53 -5.61 -22.87
N TYR A 353 7.50 -6.37 -22.34
CA TYR A 353 7.80 -6.42 -20.91
C TYR A 353 8.30 -5.08 -20.37
N LYS A 354 9.21 -4.39 -21.07
CA LYS A 354 9.69 -3.04 -20.69
C LYS A 354 8.55 -2.02 -20.64
N ARG A 355 7.60 -2.08 -21.59
CA ARG A 355 6.37 -1.27 -21.52
C ARG A 355 5.53 -1.60 -20.29
N ARG A 356 5.26 -2.88 -20.02
CA ARG A 356 4.49 -3.30 -18.83
C ARG A 356 5.17 -2.93 -17.51
N LEU A 357 6.51 -2.96 -17.46
CA LEU A 357 7.29 -2.48 -16.32
C LEU A 357 7.12 -0.99 -16.07
N HIS A 358 7.14 -0.20 -17.15
CA HIS A 358 6.86 1.21 -17.08
C HIS A 358 5.44 1.44 -16.56
N ASP A 359 4.45 0.73 -17.09
CA ASP A 359 3.05 0.83 -16.64
C ASP A 359 2.90 0.47 -15.15
N LEU A 360 3.56 -0.60 -14.70
CA LEU A 360 3.58 -1.01 -13.28
C LEU A 360 4.18 0.05 -12.36
N LYS A 361 5.29 0.68 -12.76
CA LYS A 361 5.94 1.74 -11.97
C LYS A 361 5.02 2.94 -11.77
N HIS A 362 4.16 3.23 -12.73
CA HIS A 362 3.22 4.34 -12.68
C HIS A 362 1.83 3.94 -12.15
N MET A 363 1.57 2.65 -11.94
CA MET A 363 0.30 2.17 -11.41
C MET A 363 0.22 2.42 -9.89
N GLN A 364 -0.44 3.51 -9.53
CA GLN A 364 -0.70 3.86 -8.14
C GLN A 364 -1.65 2.83 -7.49
N SER A 365 -1.46 2.56 -6.20
CA SER A 365 -2.41 1.79 -5.37
C SER A 365 -3.72 2.55 -5.11
N ARG A 366 -3.71 3.86 -5.38
CA ARG A 366 -4.86 4.75 -5.33
C ARG A 366 -5.72 4.61 -6.56
N LEU A 367 -7.01 4.89 -6.40
CA LEU A 367 -7.93 4.93 -7.51
C LEU A 367 -7.49 6.02 -8.50
N SER A 368 -7.33 5.65 -9.77
CA SER A 368 -6.88 6.61 -10.79
C SER A 368 -7.89 7.74 -10.98
N HIS A 369 -7.42 8.93 -11.34
CA HIS A 369 -8.29 10.06 -11.65
C HIS A 369 -9.24 9.75 -12.83
N SER A 370 -8.79 8.91 -13.78
CA SER A 370 -9.62 8.42 -14.88
C SER A 370 -10.77 7.53 -14.40
N ASN A 371 -10.51 6.64 -13.43
CA ASN A 371 -11.56 5.83 -12.83
C ASN A 371 -12.58 6.68 -12.07
N ILE A 372 -12.12 7.69 -11.30
CA ILE A 372 -13.00 8.65 -10.62
C ILE A 372 -13.83 9.43 -11.64
N ALA A 373 -13.21 9.95 -12.70
CA ALA A 373 -13.89 10.69 -13.76
C ALA A 373 -14.96 9.84 -14.45
N HIS A 374 -14.64 8.58 -14.77
CA HIS A 374 -15.57 7.65 -15.37
C HIS A 374 -16.74 7.29 -14.44
N MET A 375 -16.44 7.06 -13.15
CA MET A 375 -17.46 6.71 -12.16
C MET A 375 -18.42 7.88 -11.90
N LEU A 376 -17.90 9.10 -11.88
CA LEU A 376 -18.67 10.34 -11.66
C LEU A 376 -19.25 10.94 -12.94
N LYS A 377 -18.92 10.38 -14.11
CA LYS A 377 -19.30 10.90 -15.44
C LYS A 377 -18.94 12.39 -15.63
N ILE A 378 -17.77 12.80 -15.15
CA ILE A 378 -17.23 14.16 -15.31
C ILE A 378 -15.90 14.14 -16.07
N PRO A 379 -15.47 15.27 -16.66
CA PRO A 379 -14.18 15.35 -17.34
C PRO A 379 -13.00 15.03 -16.41
N HIS A 380 -12.01 14.30 -16.93
CA HIS A 380 -10.78 13.99 -16.19
C HIS A 380 -10.06 15.24 -15.65
N GLY A 381 -10.02 16.33 -16.43
CA GLY A 381 -9.43 17.60 -16.00
C GLY A 381 -10.12 18.20 -14.75
N THR A 382 -11.44 18.02 -14.62
CA THR A 382 -12.21 18.43 -13.44
C THR A 382 -11.81 17.64 -12.20
N VAL A 383 -11.53 16.34 -12.36
CA VAL A 383 -11.02 15.50 -11.26
C VAL A 383 -9.62 15.92 -10.84
N CYS A 384 -8.70 16.09 -11.80
CA CYS A 384 -7.32 16.49 -11.51
C CYS A 384 -7.26 17.84 -10.76
N SER A 385 -7.91 18.85 -11.30
CA SER A 385 -8.00 20.17 -10.66
C SER A 385 -8.72 20.07 -9.32
N GLY A 386 -9.78 19.27 -9.24
CA GLY A 386 -10.55 19.09 -8.04
C GLY A 386 -9.74 18.51 -6.89
N ILE A 387 -8.94 17.47 -7.16
CA ILE A 387 -8.03 16.84 -6.19
C ILE A 387 -6.91 17.81 -5.79
N HIS A 388 -6.32 18.52 -6.75
CA HIS A 388 -5.27 19.51 -6.47
C HIS A 388 -5.77 20.60 -5.50
N TYR A 389 -6.89 21.23 -5.81
CA TYR A 389 -7.48 22.25 -4.95
C TYR A 389 -8.06 21.68 -3.66
N GLY A 390 -8.52 20.43 -3.64
CA GLY A 390 -8.95 19.75 -2.42
C GLY A 390 -7.79 19.56 -1.43
N LYS A 391 -6.60 19.18 -1.92
CA LYS A 391 -5.39 19.07 -1.10
C LYS A 391 -4.95 20.43 -0.55
N ALA A 392 -4.91 21.46 -1.41
CA ALA A 392 -4.58 22.82 -0.99
C ALA A 392 -5.57 23.31 0.10
N LEU A 393 -6.86 23.00 -0.04
CA LEU A 393 -7.86 23.35 0.96
C LEU A 393 -7.57 22.69 2.32
N ILE A 394 -7.25 21.39 2.34
CA ILE A 394 -6.89 20.68 3.57
C ILE A 394 -5.62 21.28 4.19
N GLN A 395 -4.61 21.58 3.37
CA GLN A 395 -3.36 22.19 3.85
C GLN A 395 -3.62 23.54 4.53
N ARG A 396 -4.46 24.40 3.95
CA ARG A 396 -4.88 25.66 4.58
C ARG A 396 -5.65 25.47 5.88
N CYS A 397 -6.46 24.40 5.95
CA CYS A 397 -7.17 24.08 7.18
C CYS A 397 -6.21 23.60 8.27
N LEU A 398 -5.14 22.88 7.94
CA LEU A 398 -4.16 22.38 8.91
C LEU A 398 -3.14 23.45 9.32
N TYR A 399 -2.69 24.28 8.38
CA TYR A 399 -1.60 25.24 8.54
C TYR A 399 -2.01 26.62 8.05
N PRO A 400 -2.82 27.36 8.84
CA PRO A 400 -3.36 28.66 8.42
C PRO A 400 -2.27 29.73 8.22
N ASP A 401 -1.13 29.61 8.89
CA ASP A 401 -0.05 30.62 8.85
C ASP A 401 0.87 30.48 7.62
N MET A 402 0.66 29.46 6.77
CA MET A 402 1.50 29.18 5.60
C MET A 402 1.01 29.86 4.30
N ASP A 403 -0.06 30.66 4.36
CA ASP A 403 -0.67 31.30 3.18
C ASP A 403 -0.01 32.64 2.78
N ASP A 404 0.99 33.14 3.53
CA ASP A 404 1.69 34.43 3.28
C ASP A 404 2.98 34.31 2.44
N VAL A 405 3.22 33.20 1.73
CA VAL A 405 4.45 32.98 0.91
C VAL A 405 4.15 32.64 -0.55
#